data_AF-A0A942GUA4-F1
#
_entry.id   AF-A0A942GUA4-F1
#
_cell.length_a   1.000
_cell.length_b   1.000
_cell.length_c   1.000
_cell.angle_alpha   90.00
_cell.angle_beta   90.00
_cell.angle_gamma   90.00
#
_symmetry.space_group_name_H-M   'P 1'
#
loop_
_entity.id
_entity.type
_entity.pdbx_description
1 polymer ?
#
loop_
_entity_poly.entity_id
_entity_poly.type
_entity_poly.pdbx_seq_one_letter_code
_entity_poly.pdbx_strand_id
1 'polypeptide(L)'
;MNFRVLVCSATILATAAALAKMPKNAFLIHPVANTEQLVREVESSRVVMDRYARHFALKPDDVLTYLRSLHVMRLPAPLTTTIYSVPTTGVLRTHVDTIPKGEKIFADNAGNPALRLICGNPLTLGPRRPYTMNKLEAAPVDEPTDALRKLSADVKPDEPKPLLAQNEPTAPAVVEETAPVAPATEPVVEPAPTIGHSDQLGILPILLAGGVLIGHGGGGGGGGNNPVPEPATLIALGSGVALLAKQRKRIA
;
A
#
# COMPACT_ATOMS: atom_id res chain seq x y z
N MET A 1 51.30 -29.72 35.22
CA MET A 1 50.78 -30.23 33.93
C MET A 1 49.45 -29.54 33.67
N ASN A 2 49.42 -28.65 32.68
CA ASN A 2 48.37 -27.63 32.53
C ASN A 2 47.27 -28.12 31.60
N PHE A 3 46.05 -28.22 32.12
CA PHE A 3 44.86 -28.67 31.40
C PHE A 3 44.27 -27.51 30.60
N ARG A 4 44.47 -27.55 29.27
CA ARG A 4 43.91 -26.59 28.30
C ARG A 4 42.40 -26.81 28.18
N VAL A 5 41.61 -26.00 28.87
CA VAL A 5 40.16 -25.92 28.65
C VAL A 5 39.89 -24.93 27.52
N LEU A 6 39.78 -25.46 26.31
CA LEU A 6 39.38 -24.74 25.11
C LEU A 6 37.85 -24.54 25.15
N VAL A 7 37.39 -23.42 25.71
CA VAL A 7 35.97 -23.05 25.71
C VAL A 7 35.63 -22.45 24.35
N CYS A 8 35.05 -23.27 23.47
CA CYS A 8 34.43 -22.84 22.22
C CYS A 8 33.17 -22.00 22.49
N SER A 9 33.32 -20.69 22.53
CA SER A 9 32.22 -19.72 22.54
C SER A 9 31.62 -19.59 21.12
N ALA A 10 30.69 -20.47 20.77
CA ALA A 10 29.85 -20.35 19.59
C ALA A 10 28.68 -19.38 19.88
N THR A 11 28.88 -18.09 19.62
CA THR A 11 27.82 -17.09 19.62
C THR A 11 26.98 -17.22 18.35
N ILE A 12 25.86 -17.93 18.45
CA ILE A 12 24.84 -17.99 17.39
C ILE A 12 24.10 -16.64 17.38
N LEU A 13 24.45 -15.78 16.43
CA LEU A 13 23.77 -14.51 16.17
C LEU A 13 22.47 -14.80 15.38
N ALA A 14 21.40 -15.12 16.10
CA ALA A 14 20.08 -15.30 15.50
C ALA A 14 19.46 -13.92 15.20
N THR A 15 19.75 -13.36 14.03
CA THR A 15 18.98 -12.21 13.49
C THR A 15 17.60 -12.69 13.07
N ALA A 16 16.61 -12.51 13.95
CA ALA A 16 15.21 -12.70 13.62
C ALA A 16 14.76 -11.58 12.66
N ALA A 17 14.78 -11.87 11.35
CA ALA A 17 14.13 -11.02 10.37
C ALA A 17 12.62 -11.16 10.54
N ALA A 18 11.99 -10.20 11.22
CA ALA A 18 10.54 -10.10 11.26
C ALA A 18 10.02 -9.83 9.84
N LEU A 19 9.45 -10.85 9.20
CA LEU A 19 8.79 -10.71 7.91
C LEU A 19 7.54 -9.86 8.09
N ALA A 20 7.61 -8.58 7.70
CA ALA A 20 6.45 -7.71 7.70
C ALA A 20 5.36 -8.28 6.79
N LYS A 21 4.17 -8.53 7.35
CA LYS A 21 3.02 -9.01 6.60
C LYS A 21 2.54 -7.94 5.63
N MET A 22 2.29 -8.32 4.38
CA MET A 22 1.76 -7.39 3.39
C MET A 22 0.36 -6.87 3.75
N PRO A 23 0.10 -5.57 3.55
CA PRO A 23 -1.25 -5.02 3.66
C PRO A 23 -2.22 -5.71 2.70
N LYS A 24 -3.51 -5.69 3.04
CA LYS A 24 -4.56 -6.18 2.15
C LYS A 24 -4.60 -5.36 0.86
N ASN A 25 -5.04 -5.99 -0.23
CA ASN A 25 -5.21 -5.39 -1.55
C ASN A 25 -3.93 -4.80 -2.16
N ALA A 26 -2.76 -5.30 -1.75
CA ALA A 26 -1.46 -4.88 -2.26
C ALA A 26 -1.20 -5.39 -3.68
N PHE A 27 -0.51 -4.58 -4.49
CA PHE A 27 0.00 -5.00 -5.78
C PHE A 27 1.11 -6.05 -5.65
N LEU A 28 1.98 -5.89 -4.64
CA LEU A 28 3.08 -6.82 -4.35
C LEU A 28 2.62 -8.00 -3.48
N ILE A 29 3.39 -9.09 -3.53
CA ILE A 29 3.20 -10.26 -2.65
C ILE A 29 4.16 -10.20 -1.46
N HIS A 30 5.36 -9.67 -1.67
CA HIS A 30 6.36 -9.45 -0.62
C HIS A 30 6.68 -7.95 -0.42
N PRO A 31 7.06 -7.55 0.80
CA PRO A 31 7.50 -6.18 1.06
C PRO A 31 8.84 -5.90 0.37
N VAL A 32 8.99 -4.70 -0.16
CA VAL A 32 10.22 -4.24 -0.83
C VAL A 32 10.71 -2.94 -0.19
N ALA A 33 12.02 -2.77 -0.10
CA ALA A 33 12.64 -1.61 0.53
C ALA A 33 13.20 -0.59 -0.47
N ASN A 34 13.46 -1.00 -1.71
CA ASN A 34 14.09 -0.19 -2.75
C ASN A 34 13.66 -0.65 -4.17
N THR A 35 14.10 0.10 -5.18
CA THR A 35 13.72 -0.13 -6.58
C THR A 35 14.22 -1.48 -7.10
N GLU A 36 15.42 -1.89 -6.71
CA GLU A 36 16.00 -3.18 -7.14
C GLU A 36 15.17 -4.36 -6.65
N GLN A 37 14.71 -4.31 -5.39
CA GLN A 37 13.82 -5.31 -4.82
C GLN A 37 12.43 -5.29 -5.47
N LEU A 38 11.90 -4.10 -5.78
CA LEU A 38 10.65 -3.96 -6.52
C LEU A 38 10.73 -4.64 -7.89
N VAL A 39 11.77 -4.32 -8.67
CA VAL A 39 11.98 -4.90 -10.00
C VAL A 39 12.13 -6.42 -9.92
N ARG A 40 12.90 -6.92 -8.94
CA ARG A 40 13.09 -8.37 -8.74
C ARG A 40 11.77 -9.08 -8.38
N GLU A 41 10.96 -8.49 -7.51
CA GLU A 41 9.64 -9.04 -7.14
C GLU A 41 8.72 -9.10 -8.38
N VAL A 42 8.69 -8.05 -9.18
CA VAL A 42 7.85 -7.97 -10.40
C VAL A 42 8.34 -8.95 -11.47
N GLU A 43 9.65 -9.08 -11.65
CA GLU A 43 10.26 -9.98 -12.63
C GLU A 43 10.07 -11.46 -12.24
N SER A 44 10.19 -11.79 -10.95
CA SER A 44 10.05 -13.17 -10.46
C SER A 44 8.61 -13.64 -10.34
N SER A 45 7.64 -12.72 -10.18
CA SER A 45 6.23 -13.06 -9.96
C SER A 45 5.35 -12.67 -11.15
N ARG A 46 4.89 -13.68 -11.90
CA ARG A 46 3.94 -13.49 -13.01
C ARG A 46 2.65 -12.79 -12.59
N VAL A 47 2.19 -13.03 -11.37
CA VAL A 47 0.97 -12.41 -10.82
C VAL A 47 1.18 -10.92 -10.58
N VAL A 48 2.34 -10.53 -10.04
CA VAL A 48 2.66 -9.10 -9.81
C VAL A 48 2.86 -8.39 -11.13
N MET A 49 3.57 -9.01 -12.08
CA MET A 49 3.73 -8.50 -13.44
C MET A 49 2.38 -8.23 -14.12
N ASP A 50 1.46 -9.20 -14.12
CA ASP A 50 0.13 -9.05 -14.72
C ASP A 50 -0.64 -7.86 -14.14
N ARG A 51 -0.59 -7.67 -12.82
CA ARG A 51 -1.26 -6.55 -12.15
C ARG A 51 -0.74 -5.21 -12.66
N TYR A 52 0.57 -5.04 -12.76
CA TYR A 52 1.17 -3.80 -13.27
C TYR A 52 0.94 -3.62 -14.77
N ALA A 53 1.06 -4.67 -15.57
CA ALA A 53 0.81 -4.62 -17.01
C ALA A 53 -0.62 -4.18 -17.32
N ARG A 54 -1.62 -4.75 -16.62
CA ARG A 54 -3.02 -4.34 -16.77
C ARG A 54 -3.28 -2.92 -16.30
N HIS A 55 -2.71 -2.54 -15.16
CA HIS A 55 -2.93 -1.20 -14.59
C HIS A 55 -2.32 -0.09 -15.45
N PHE A 56 -1.09 -0.29 -15.94
CA PHE A 56 -0.39 0.70 -16.77
C PHE A 56 -0.67 0.57 -18.27
N ALA A 57 -1.38 -0.48 -18.70
CA ALA A 57 -1.57 -0.82 -20.11
C ALA A 57 -0.23 -0.92 -20.88
N LEU A 58 0.79 -1.50 -20.24
CA LEU A 58 2.15 -1.66 -20.77
C LEU A 58 2.49 -3.14 -21.00
N LYS A 59 3.42 -3.39 -21.93
CA LYS A 59 4.03 -4.72 -22.07
C LYS A 59 4.93 -5.03 -20.87
N PRO A 60 5.19 -6.31 -20.55
CA PRO A 60 6.03 -6.68 -19.41
C PRO A 60 7.41 -5.99 -19.38
N ASP A 61 8.09 -5.91 -20.52
CA ASP A 61 9.42 -5.27 -20.61
C ASP A 61 9.35 -3.75 -20.36
N ASP A 62 8.28 -3.11 -20.83
CA ASP A 62 8.03 -1.68 -20.62
C ASP A 62 7.68 -1.40 -19.14
N VAL A 63 6.96 -2.30 -18.48
CA VAL A 63 6.71 -2.24 -17.03
C VAL A 63 8.03 -2.28 -16.29
N LEU A 64 8.92 -3.24 -16.57
CA LEU A 64 10.23 -3.31 -15.89
C LEU A 64 11.07 -2.07 -16.14
N THR A 65 11.07 -1.56 -17.38
CA THR A 65 11.79 -0.34 -17.75
C THR A 65 11.26 0.87 -16.98
N TYR A 66 9.93 1.03 -16.89
CA TYR A 66 9.31 2.07 -16.08
C TYR A 66 9.66 1.93 -14.60
N LEU A 67 9.51 0.73 -14.02
CA LEU A 67 9.78 0.50 -12.60
C LEU A 67 11.25 0.75 -12.25
N ARG A 68 12.20 0.40 -13.13
CA ARG A 68 13.64 0.71 -12.97
C ARG A 68 13.93 2.21 -12.92
N SER A 69 13.09 3.05 -13.53
CA SER A 69 13.25 4.50 -13.49
C SER A 69 12.77 5.14 -12.19
N LEU A 70 12.12 4.38 -11.31
CA LEU A 70 11.62 4.88 -10.04
C LEU A 70 12.73 4.90 -8.98
N HIS A 71 12.64 5.84 -8.05
CA HIS A 71 13.52 5.89 -6.89
C HIS A 71 12.73 6.13 -5.60
N VAL A 72 13.30 5.75 -4.46
CA VAL A 72 12.65 5.95 -3.16
C VAL A 72 12.85 7.38 -2.69
N MET A 73 11.78 8.07 -2.33
CA MET A 73 11.83 9.38 -1.68
C MET A 73 10.86 9.46 -0.51
N ARG A 74 11.03 10.48 0.34
CA ARG A 74 10.06 10.83 1.38
C ARG A 74 9.13 11.92 0.88
N LEU A 75 7.84 11.81 1.16
CA LEU A 75 6.89 12.87 0.82
C LEU A 75 7.23 14.18 1.55
N PRO A 76 7.34 15.32 0.84
CA PRO A 76 7.64 16.61 1.46
C PRO A 76 6.44 17.22 2.20
N ALA A 77 5.23 16.87 1.78
CA ALA A 77 3.96 17.29 2.35
C ALA A 77 2.96 16.12 2.31
N PRO A 78 1.86 16.16 3.09
CA PRO A 78 0.79 15.18 2.95
C PRO A 78 0.21 15.20 1.53
N LEU A 79 -0.21 14.04 1.02
CA LEU A 79 -0.75 13.90 -0.33
C LEU A 79 -2.05 13.11 -0.30
N THR A 80 -3.15 13.76 -0.65
CA THR A 80 -4.42 13.10 -0.95
C THR A 80 -4.45 12.71 -2.41
N THR A 81 -4.54 11.42 -2.70
CA THR A 81 -4.50 10.92 -4.08
C THR A 81 -5.28 9.62 -4.23
N THR A 82 -5.54 9.24 -5.47
CA THR A 82 -6.18 7.97 -5.82
C THR A 82 -5.17 6.84 -5.73
N ILE A 83 -5.43 5.87 -4.86
CA ILE A 83 -4.65 4.65 -4.72
C ILE A 83 -5.33 3.52 -5.49
N TYR A 84 -4.58 2.86 -6.36
CA TYR A 84 -5.02 1.68 -7.07
C TYR A 84 -4.67 0.43 -6.26
N SER A 85 -5.61 -0.50 -6.18
CA SER A 85 -5.51 -1.69 -5.34
C SER A 85 -6.03 -2.92 -6.07
N VAL A 86 -5.53 -4.10 -5.68
CA VAL A 86 -5.96 -5.39 -6.25
C VAL A 86 -6.48 -6.27 -5.11
N PRO A 87 -7.80 -6.30 -4.87
CA PRO A 87 -8.41 -7.23 -3.94
C PRO A 87 -8.16 -8.68 -4.34
N THR A 88 -8.54 -9.61 -3.45
CA THR A 88 -8.42 -11.06 -3.69
C THR A 88 -9.17 -11.54 -4.93
N THR A 89 -10.14 -10.77 -5.42
CA THR A 89 -10.87 -11.03 -6.67
C THR A 89 -10.04 -10.79 -7.93
N GLY A 90 -8.90 -10.10 -7.84
CA GLY A 90 -8.04 -9.75 -8.98
C GLY A 90 -8.51 -8.54 -9.81
N VAL A 91 -9.71 -8.02 -9.52
CA VAL A 91 -10.30 -6.85 -10.20
C VAL A 91 -9.67 -5.57 -9.65
N LEU A 92 -9.14 -4.72 -10.52
CA LEU A 92 -8.57 -3.44 -10.11
C LEU A 92 -9.64 -2.54 -9.47
N ARG A 93 -9.32 -1.96 -8.31
CA ARG A 93 -10.19 -1.02 -7.58
C ARG A 93 -9.41 0.22 -7.22
N THR A 94 -10.11 1.34 -7.12
CA THR A 94 -9.56 2.62 -6.69
C THR A 94 -10.24 3.09 -5.41
N HIS A 95 -9.50 3.85 -4.61
CA HIS A 95 -10.03 4.63 -3.51
C HIS A 95 -9.14 5.86 -3.32
N VAL A 96 -9.69 6.91 -2.71
CA VAL A 96 -8.93 8.10 -2.33
C VAL A 96 -8.44 7.93 -0.90
N ASP A 97 -7.17 8.24 -0.66
CA ASP A 97 -6.57 8.20 0.68
C ASP A 97 -5.54 9.32 0.82
N THR A 98 -5.19 9.65 2.06
CA THR A 98 -4.18 10.67 2.39
C THR A 98 -2.92 10.03 2.93
N ILE A 99 -1.84 10.17 2.17
CA ILE A 99 -0.51 9.70 2.56
C ILE A 99 0.16 10.80 3.41
N PRO A 100 0.58 10.51 4.65
CA PRO A 100 1.18 11.49 5.52
C PRO A 100 2.54 11.98 5.00
N LYS A 101 2.90 13.20 5.42
CA LYS A 101 4.24 13.76 5.20
C LYS A 101 5.32 12.81 5.75
N GLY A 102 6.41 12.66 5.03
CA GLY A 102 7.56 11.86 5.44
C GLY A 102 7.44 10.36 5.14
N GLU A 103 6.27 9.86 4.72
CA GLU A 103 6.13 8.48 4.26
C GLU A 103 7.04 8.24 3.04
N LYS A 104 7.66 7.05 3.00
CA LYS A 104 8.50 6.66 1.86
C LYS A 104 7.62 6.13 0.73
N ILE A 105 7.92 6.58 -0.49
CA ILE A 105 7.24 6.21 -1.72
C ILE A 105 8.25 5.97 -2.83
N PHE A 106 7.81 5.31 -3.90
CA PHE A 106 8.52 5.33 -5.17
C PHE A 106 8.04 6.54 -5.97
N ALA A 107 8.99 7.32 -6.47
CA ALA A 107 8.75 8.49 -7.32
C ALA A 107 9.48 8.37 -8.65
N ASP A 108 8.94 9.06 -9.67
CA ASP A 108 9.59 9.19 -10.97
C ASP A 108 10.81 10.14 -10.91
N ASN A 109 11.56 10.23 -12.01
CA ASN A 109 12.73 11.12 -12.10
C ASN A 109 12.42 12.62 -11.91
N ALA A 110 11.15 13.03 -12.02
CA ALA A 110 10.72 14.40 -11.76
C ALA A 110 10.24 14.59 -10.31
N GLY A 111 10.37 13.57 -9.45
CA GLY A 111 9.94 13.60 -8.05
C GLY A 111 8.43 13.43 -7.86
N ASN A 112 7.69 13.00 -8.89
CA ASN A 112 6.27 12.76 -8.75
C ASN A 112 6.02 11.38 -8.12
N PRO A 113 5.14 11.29 -7.11
CA PRO A 113 4.74 10.02 -6.51
C PRO A 113 4.16 9.06 -7.54
N ALA A 114 4.71 7.85 -7.62
CA ALA A 114 4.32 6.82 -8.57
C ALA A 114 3.69 5.61 -7.88
N LEU A 115 4.30 5.08 -6.81
CA LEU A 115 3.82 3.93 -6.05
C LEU A 115 4.04 4.11 -4.54
N ARG A 116 3.22 3.46 -3.71
CA ARG A 116 3.50 3.33 -2.28
C ARG A 116 4.61 2.31 -2.03
N LEU A 117 5.59 2.64 -1.17
CA LEU A 117 6.68 1.71 -0.85
C LEU A 117 6.16 0.46 -0.13
N ILE A 118 5.23 0.63 0.81
CA ILE A 118 4.76 -0.45 1.70
C ILE A 118 4.03 -1.59 0.95
N CYS A 119 3.35 -1.29 -0.15
CA CYS A 119 2.49 -2.25 -0.84
C CYS A 119 2.64 -2.28 -2.37
N GLY A 120 3.46 -1.39 -2.93
CA GLY A 120 3.63 -1.20 -4.38
C GLY A 120 2.38 -0.67 -5.10
N ASN A 121 1.36 -0.23 -4.37
CA ASN A 121 0.14 0.26 -4.98
C ASN A 121 0.40 1.52 -5.82
N PRO A 122 -0.04 1.56 -7.08
CA PRO A 122 0.09 2.74 -7.91
C PRO A 122 -0.68 3.94 -7.35
N LEU A 123 -0.11 5.12 -7.61
CA LEU A 123 -0.69 6.44 -7.34
C LEU A 123 -1.00 7.18 -8.65
N THR A 124 -0.63 6.59 -9.79
CA THR A 124 -0.79 7.16 -11.13
C THR A 124 -1.19 6.06 -12.12
N LEU A 125 -1.68 6.45 -13.31
CA LEU A 125 -2.02 5.54 -14.40
C LEU A 125 -0.80 5.10 -15.24
N GLY A 126 0.42 5.50 -14.85
CA GLY A 126 1.65 5.14 -15.56
C GLY A 126 2.58 6.33 -15.78
N PRO A 127 3.62 6.16 -16.61
CA PRO A 127 4.58 7.22 -16.90
C PRO A 127 3.87 8.42 -17.57
N ARG A 128 4.10 9.63 -17.05
CA ARG A 128 3.46 10.86 -17.55
C ARG A 128 3.94 11.28 -18.92
N ARG A 129 5.19 10.94 -19.26
CA ARG A 129 5.67 11.03 -20.63
C ARG A 129 5.46 9.65 -21.24
N PRO A 130 4.81 9.53 -22.41
CA PRO A 130 4.82 8.27 -23.11
C PRO A 130 6.29 7.89 -23.26
N TYR A 131 6.66 6.71 -22.74
CA TYR A 131 7.88 6.08 -23.24
C TYR A 131 7.76 6.16 -24.74
N THR A 132 8.78 6.67 -25.42
CA THR A 132 8.88 6.56 -26.86
C THR A 132 8.96 5.07 -27.09
N MET A 133 7.81 4.40 -27.15
CA MET A 133 7.68 3.14 -27.82
C MET A 133 8.32 3.46 -29.15
N ASN A 134 9.43 2.80 -29.48
CA ASN A 134 9.82 2.68 -30.87
C ASN A 134 8.51 2.44 -31.59
N LYS A 135 8.07 3.47 -32.33
CA LYS A 135 6.87 3.44 -33.14
C LYS A 135 6.96 2.07 -33.76
N LEU A 136 6.04 1.18 -33.41
CA LEU A 136 6.00 -0.13 -34.04
C LEU A 136 6.01 0.24 -35.50
N GLU A 137 7.16 0.05 -36.16
CA GLU A 137 7.26 0.20 -37.59
C GLU A 137 6.22 -0.81 -38.00
N ALA A 138 5.05 -0.28 -38.36
CA ALA A 138 4.05 -1.08 -39.00
C ALA A 138 4.84 -1.69 -40.13
N ALA A 139 5.16 -2.98 -40.01
CA ALA A 139 5.73 -3.72 -41.12
C ALA A 139 4.84 -3.31 -42.29
N PRO A 140 5.42 -2.81 -43.40
CA PRO A 140 4.63 -2.33 -44.51
C PRO A 140 3.59 -3.40 -44.75
N VAL A 141 2.33 -3.04 -44.55
CA VAL A 141 1.23 -3.93 -44.87
C VAL A 141 1.38 -4.08 -46.36
N ASP A 142 1.97 -5.20 -46.79
CA ASP A 142 2.03 -5.58 -48.18
C ASP A 142 0.64 -5.38 -48.73
N GLU A 143 0.58 -4.68 -49.87
CA GLU A 143 -0.62 -4.12 -50.44
C GLU A 143 -1.82 -5.05 -50.30
N PRO A 144 -3.03 -4.52 -50.06
CA PRO A 144 -4.22 -5.35 -49.94
C PRO A 144 -4.33 -6.21 -51.20
N THR A 145 -3.97 -7.49 -51.07
CA THR A 145 -4.16 -8.46 -52.15
C THR A 145 -5.62 -8.37 -52.56
N ASP A 146 -5.86 -8.17 -53.86
CA ASP A 146 -7.15 -8.02 -54.55
C ASP A 146 -8.20 -9.11 -54.24
N ALA A 147 -7.88 -10.08 -53.38
CA ALA A 147 -8.78 -11.09 -52.86
C ALA A 147 -9.94 -10.52 -52.04
N LEU A 148 -9.77 -9.42 -51.29
CA LEU A 148 -10.88 -8.80 -50.54
C LEU A 148 -11.74 -7.87 -51.40
N ARG A 149 -11.26 -7.42 -52.57
CA ARG A 149 -12.03 -6.57 -53.48
C ARG A 149 -13.06 -7.36 -54.30
N LYS A 150 -12.86 -8.67 -54.48
CA LYS A 150 -13.77 -9.54 -55.22
C LYS A 150 -14.98 -10.05 -54.43
N LEU A 151 -15.05 -9.84 -53.11
CA LEU A 151 -16.24 -10.19 -52.31
C LEU A 151 -17.27 -9.06 -52.19
N SER A 152 -16.96 -7.85 -52.64
CA SER A 152 -17.88 -6.69 -52.58
C SER A 152 -18.65 -6.42 -53.87
N ALA A 153 -18.50 -7.26 -54.90
CA ALA A 153 -19.08 -7.02 -56.23
C ALA A 153 -20.47 -7.68 -56.46
N ASP A 154 -20.99 -8.47 -55.52
CA ASP A 154 -22.26 -9.21 -55.67
C ASP A 154 -23.32 -8.86 -54.61
N VAL A 155 -23.27 -7.66 -54.03
CA VAL A 155 -24.38 -7.17 -53.20
C VAL A 155 -25.30 -6.32 -54.06
N LYS A 156 -26.35 -6.95 -54.57
CA LYS A 156 -27.49 -6.30 -55.21
C LYS A 156 -28.10 -5.28 -54.22
N PRO A 157 -28.38 -4.03 -54.62
CA PRO A 157 -29.04 -3.06 -53.76
C PRO A 157 -30.45 -3.58 -53.42
N ASP A 158 -30.64 -3.98 -52.17
CA ASP A 158 -31.96 -4.34 -51.64
C ASP A 158 -32.74 -3.04 -51.39
N GLU A 159 -34.01 -3.04 -51.80
CA GLU A 159 -34.88 -1.87 -51.75
C GLU A 159 -35.00 -1.28 -50.35
N PRO A 160 -35.13 0.06 -50.21
CA PRO A 160 -35.23 0.71 -48.92
C PRO A 160 -36.55 0.31 -48.23
N LYS A 161 -36.44 -0.57 -47.24
CA LYS A 161 -37.52 -0.79 -46.26
C LYS A 161 -37.77 0.50 -45.49
N PRO A 162 -39.03 0.94 -45.34
CA PRO A 162 -39.36 2.13 -44.57
C PRO A 162 -38.93 1.93 -43.11
N LEU A 163 -38.13 2.87 -42.63
CA LEU A 163 -37.70 2.96 -41.23
C LEU A 163 -38.94 3.04 -40.35
N LEU A 164 -39.17 1.99 -39.57
CA LEU A 164 -40.13 2.02 -38.47
C LEU A 164 -39.75 3.15 -37.51
N ALA A 165 -40.78 3.91 -37.16
CA ALA A 165 -40.74 5.09 -36.32
C ALA A 165 -39.86 4.90 -35.08
N GLN A 166 -38.94 5.85 -34.90
CA GLN A 166 -38.27 6.11 -33.65
C GLN A 166 -39.33 6.32 -32.57
N ASN A 167 -39.45 5.38 -31.63
CA ASN A 167 -40.06 5.66 -30.36
C ASN A 167 -39.14 6.64 -29.61
N GLU A 168 -39.59 7.88 -29.49
CA GLU A 168 -39.00 8.87 -28.59
C GLU A 168 -38.99 8.30 -27.16
N PRO A 169 -37.83 8.29 -26.47
CA PRO A 169 -37.81 8.08 -25.04
C PRO A 169 -38.47 9.30 -24.39
N THR A 170 -39.67 9.11 -23.84
CA THR A 170 -40.32 10.03 -22.92
C THR A 170 -39.30 10.50 -21.87
N ALA A 171 -39.02 11.80 -21.86
CA ALA A 171 -38.20 12.43 -20.84
C ALA A 171 -38.79 12.11 -19.45
N PRO A 172 -37.97 11.72 -18.46
CA PRO A 172 -38.46 11.62 -17.09
C PRO A 172 -38.95 12.99 -16.65
N ALA A 173 -40.21 13.05 -16.22
CA ALA A 173 -40.80 14.21 -15.60
C ALA A 173 -39.88 14.70 -14.47
N VAL A 174 -39.46 15.96 -14.58
CA VAL A 174 -38.87 16.69 -13.47
C VAL A 174 -39.96 16.78 -12.40
N VAL A 175 -39.87 15.90 -11.41
CA VAL A 175 -40.59 16.08 -10.15
C VAL A 175 -39.87 17.23 -9.46
N GLU A 176 -40.50 18.40 -9.50
CA GLU A 176 -40.16 19.54 -8.67
C GLU A 176 -40.50 19.17 -7.21
N GLU A 177 -39.57 18.45 -6.56
CA GLU A 177 -39.65 18.18 -5.14
C GLU A 177 -39.34 19.49 -4.40
N THR A 178 -40.42 20.10 -3.92
CA THR A 178 -40.43 21.25 -3.05
C THR A 178 -39.70 20.89 -1.76
N ALA A 179 -38.45 21.32 -1.65
CA ALA A 179 -37.71 21.23 -0.40
C ALA A 179 -38.41 22.08 0.67
N PRO A 180 -38.76 21.53 1.84
CA PRO A 180 -39.17 22.34 2.98
C PRO A 180 -37.95 23.13 3.47
N VAL A 181 -38.14 24.45 3.59
CA VAL A 181 -37.21 25.37 4.24
C VAL A 181 -36.98 24.90 5.67
N ALA A 182 -35.82 24.27 5.91
CA ALA A 182 -35.35 24.02 7.26
C ALA A 182 -34.83 25.33 7.87
N PRO A 183 -35.20 25.65 9.12
CA PRO A 183 -34.86 26.91 9.77
C PRO A 183 -33.36 27.04 10.00
N ALA A 184 -32.87 28.27 9.80
CA ALA A 184 -31.53 28.71 10.11
C ALA A 184 -31.14 28.29 11.53
N THR A 185 -30.21 27.35 11.63
CA THR A 185 -29.55 27.03 12.89
C THR A 185 -28.47 28.08 13.12
N GLU A 186 -28.59 28.74 14.26
CA GLU A 186 -27.70 29.80 14.74
C GLU A 186 -26.23 29.34 14.82
N PRO A 187 -25.26 30.24 14.68
CA PRO A 187 -23.84 29.92 14.83
C PRO A 187 -23.55 29.53 16.29
N VAL A 188 -23.21 28.27 16.50
CA VAL A 188 -22.60 27.79 17.74
C VAL A 188 -21.22 28.43 17.86
N VAL A 189 -21.11 29.38 18.79
CA VAL A 189 -19.84 29.95 19.25
C VAL A 189 -19.10 28.84 20.01
N GLU A 190 -18.03 28.33 19.42
CA GLU A 190 -17.12 27.40 20.10
C GLU A 190 -16.20 28.21 21.03
N PRO A 191 -16.28 28.02 22.37
CA PRO A 191 -15.35 28.67 23.29
C PRO A 191 -13.95 28.05 23.18
N ALA A 192 -12.96 28.94 23.15
CA ALA A 192 -11.52 28.69 23.06
C ALA A 192 -10.97 27.63 24.06
N PRO A 193 -9.81 27.02 23.74
CA PRO A 193 -9.23 25.95 24.54
C PRO A 193 -8.87 26.40 25.96
N THR A 194 -9.35 25.64 26.95
CA THR A 194 -8.90 25.75 28.35
C THR A 194 -7.51 25.13 28.47
N ILE A 195 -6.50 25.99 28.53
CA ILE A 195 -5.13 25.63 28.88
C ILE A 195 -5.12 25.31 30.38
N GLY A 196 -5.20 24.03 30.72
CA GLY A 196 -4.97 23.53 32.07
C GLY A 196 -3.48 23.52 32.39
N HIS A 197 -2.99 24.61 33.01
CA HIS A 197 -1.78 24.58 33.82
C HIS A 197 -2.09 23.81 35.10
N SER A 198 -1.54 22.60 35.25
CA SER A 198 -1.24 22.07 36.58
C SER A 198 0.27 22.14 36.79
N ASP A 199 0.67 23.31 37.28
CA ASP A 199 1.84 23.48 38.12
C ASP A 199 1.71 22.52 39.31
N GLN A 200 2.56 21.48 39.35
CA GLN A 200 2.92 20.87 40.63
C GLN A 200 4.34 20.33 40.57
N LEU A 201 5.24 21.23 40.95
CA LEU A 201 6.52 20.99 41.60
C LEU A 201 6.48 19.74 42.47
N GLY A 202 7.33 18.77 42.12
CA GLY A 202 7.52 17.54 42.87
C GLY A 202 8.89 16.94 42.58
N ILE A 203 9.95 17.73 42.75
CA ILE A 203 11.31 17.21 42.87
C ILE A 203 11.37 16.46 44.20
N LEU A 204 11.50 15.13 44.19
CA LEU A 204 12.24 14.39 45.22
C LEU A 204 12.76 13.05 44.65
N PRO A 205 14.02 12.67 44.95
CA PRO A 205 14.64 11.44 44.48
C PRO A 205 14.40 10.30 45.48
N ILE A 206 13.96 9.13 45.03
CA ILE A 206 13.98 7.92 45.85
C ILE A 206 14.64 6.79 45.06
N LEU A 207 15.91 6.60 45.40
CA LEU A 207 16.68 5.38 45.25
C LEU A 207 16.01 4.21 46.02
N LEU A 208 16.23 3.00 45.50
CA LEU A 208 16.14 1.72 46.21
C LEU A 208 14.75 1.27 46.69
N ALA A 209 14.15 0.33 45.96
CA ALA A 209 13.95 -1.06 46.41
C ALA A 209 12.88 -1.73 45.55
N GLY A 210 13.14 -2.96 45.12
CA GLY A 210 12.23 -3.74 44.28
C GLY A 210 10.85 -3.92 44.90
N GLY A 211 9.83 -3.88 44.06
CA GLY A 211 8.46 -4.12 44.47
C GLY A 211 7.50 -3.91 43.31
N VAL A 212 7.21 -5.00 42.60
CA VAL A 212 5.95 -5.33 41.92
C VAL A 212 4.93 -4.18 41.87
N LEU A 213 4.77 -3.56 40.70
CA LEU A 213 3.57 -2.77 40.40
C LEU A 213 2.58 -3.61 39.61
N ILE A 214 1.57 -4.04 40.37
CA ILE A 214 0.24 -4.44 39.93
C ILE A 214 -0.38 -3.27 39.16
N GLY A 215 -0.69 -3.46 37.89
CA GLY A 215 -1.55 -2.57 37.10
C GLY A 215 -2.97 -3.15 36.99
N HIS A 216 -3.86 -2.73 37.88
CA HIS A 216 -5.29 -2.49 37.57
C HIS A 216 -5.35 -1.27 36.63
N GLY A 217 -6.20 -1.10 35.62
CA GLY A 217 -7.35 -1.82 35.08
C GLY A 217 -8.01 -0.94 33.99
N GLY A 218 -8.93 -1.53 33.20
CA GLY A 218 -9.80 -0.84 32.23
C GLY A 218 -9.27 -0.93 30.79
N GLY A 219 -9.92 -1.52 29.79
CA GLY A 219 -11.34 -1.80 29.58
C GLY A 219 -11.66 -1.31 28.15
N GLY A 220 -11.93 -2.21 27.20
CA GLY A 220 -12.40 -1.81 25.87
C GLY A 220 -12.08 -2.76 24.72
N GLY A 221 -12.98 -3.73 24.50
CA GLY A 221 -13.52 -4.09 23.18
C GLY A 221 -12.59 -4.50 22.03
N GLY A 222 -12.60 -5.81 21.74
CA GLY A 222 -12.94 -6.30 20.39
C GLY A 222 -11.86 -6.27 19.31
N GLY A 223 -11.41 -7.46 18.91
CA GLY A 223 -10.76 -7.70 17.61
C GLY A 223 -9.47 -8.48 17.75
N GLY A 224 -9.52 -9.77 17.43
CA GLY A 224 -8.41 -10.71 17.52
C GLY A 224 -7.18 -10.26 16.74
N ASN A 225 -6.25 -9.62 17.44
CA ASN A 225 -4.85 -9.53 17.07
C ASN A 225 -4.09 -10.28 18.17
N ASN A 226 -3.44 -11.40 17.82
CA ASN A 226 -2.41 -11.96 18.69
C ASN A 226 -1.35 -10.88 18.89
N PRO A 227 -1.13 -10.38 20.11
CA PRO A 227 -0.06 -9.43 20.36
C PRO A 227 1.27 -10.13 20.05
N VAL A 228 1.95 -9.69 19.01
CA VAL A 228 3.32 -10.10 18.74
C VAL A 228 4.16 -9.48 19.86
N PRO A 229 4.83 -10.28 20.71
CA PRO A 229 5.63 -9.72 21.80
C PRO A 229 6.75 -8.88 21.20
N GLU A 230 6.86 -7.64 21.65
CA GLU A 230 7.95 -6.77 21.25
C GLU A 230 9.29 -7.37 21.69
N PRO A 231 10.38 -7.15 20.95
CA PRO A 231 11.69 -7.73 21.27
C PRO A 231 12.17 -7.37 22.69
N ALA A 232 11.74 -6.23 23.23
CA ALA A 232 12.01 -5.85 24.61
C ALA A 232 11.39 -6.82 25.63
N THR A 233 10.19 -7.34 25.36
CA THR A 233 9.49 -8.26 26.27
C THR A 233 10.19 -9.63 26.32
N LEU A 234 10.75 -10.10 25.19
CA LEU A 234 11.52 -11.34 25.14
C LEU A 234 12.87 -11.22 25.87
N ILE A 235 13.55 -10.08 25.76
CA ILE A 235 14.80 -9.81 26.50
C ILE A 235 14.53 -9.75 28.02
N ALA A 236 13.43 -9.10 28.42
CA ALA A 236 13.01 -9.04 29.82
C ALA A 236 12.67 -10.44 30.37
N LEU A 237 11.93 -11.25 29.62
CA LEU A 237 11.58 -12.61 30.03
C LEU A 237 12.82 -13.52 30.12
N GLY A 238 13.72 -13.44 29.14
CA GLY A 238 14.95 -14.23 29.12
C GLY A 238 15.92 -13.89 30.26
N SER A 239 16.06 -12.60 30.59
CA SER A 239 16.92 -12.17 31.70
C SER A 239 16.36 -12.60 33.08
N GLY A 240 15.04 -12.62 33.26
CA GLY A 240 14.40 -13.11 34.48
C GLY A 240 14.65 -14.61 34.74
N VAL A 241 14.52 -15.44 33.71
CA VAL A 241 14.75 -16.90 33.83
C VAL A 241 16.21 -17.21 34.18
N ALA A 242 17.17 -16.49 33.60
CA ALA A 242 18.59 -16.67 33.88
C ALA A 242 18.96 -16.31 35.33
N LEU A 243 18.38 -15.26 35.88
CA LEU A 243 18.61 -14.86 37.27
C LEU A 243 18.03 -15.86 38.27
N LEU A 244 16.83 -16.40 38.01
CA LEU A 244 16.21 -17.44 38.85
C LEU A 244 17.02 -18.74 38.82
N ALA A 245 17.53 -19.15 37.66
CA ALA A 245 18.39 -20.33 37.55
C ALA A 245 19.71 -20.17 38.32
N LYS A 246 20.29 -18.95 38.34
CA LYS A 246 21.51 -18.64 39.09
C LYS A 246 21.29 -18.65 40.61
N GLN A 247 20.14 -18.18 41.08
CA GLN A 247 19.81 -18.21 42.52
C GLN A 247 19.57 -19.63 43.02
N ARG A 248 18.96 -20.50 42.21
CA ARG A 248 18.67 -21.89 42.61
C ARG A 248 19.93 -22.72 42.87
N LYS A 249 21.05 -22.41 42.18
CA LYS A 249 22.38 -23.01 42.42
C LYS A 249 23.12 -22.48 43.66
N ARG A 250 22.62 -21.44 44.33
CA ARG A 250 23.22 -20.92 45.57
C ARG A 250 22.55 -21.48 46.84
N ILE A 251 21.41 -22.13 46.70
CA ILE A 251 20.60 -22.66 47.81
C ILE A 251 20.72 -24.18 47.92
N ALA A 252 21.31 -24.84 46.92
CA ALA A 252 21.75 -26.24 46.96
C ALA A 252 23.27 -26.29 47.09
#